data_AF-A0A3T1GR08-F1
#
_entry.id   AF-A0A3T1GR08-F1
#
_cell.length_a   1.000
_cell.length_b   1.000
_cell.length_c   1.000
_cell.angle_alpha   90.00
_cell.angle_beta   90.00
_cell.angle_gamma   90.00
#
_symmetry.space_group_name_H-M   'P 1'
#
loop_
_entity.id
_entity.type
_entity.pdbx_description
1 polymer ?
#
loop_
_entity_poly.entity_id
_entity_poly.type
_entity_poly.pdbx_seq_one_letter_code
_entity_poly.pdbx_strand_id
1 'polypeptide(L)'
;MLLILGNLNLNLDFDYRIIREENDDVDIFIDINYRSLDIDTDGSNLFNSRIQFPFVRALILRLNKNNQCMTIHLLRDIDLFSAFANFEVDYTDSIINIKNQNEKVILNKSIKK
;
A
#
# COMPACT_ATOMS: atom_id res chain seq x y z
N MET A 1 -13.76 1.11 2.05
CA MET A 1 -13.97 -0.35 1.96
C MET A 1 -12.94 -1.05 2.84
N LEU A 2 -13.35 -2.06 3.60
CA LEU A 2 -12.43 -2.91 4.36
C LEU A 2 -12.28 -4.25 3.65
N LEU A 3 -11.05 -4.65 3.38
CA LEU A 3 -10.65 -5.95 2.84
C LEU A 3 -9.84 -6.70 3.89
N ILE A 4 -10.18 -7.96 4.14
CA ILE A 4 -9.43 -8.87 5.00
C ILE A 4 -8.89 -9.99 4.12
N LEU A 5 -7.57 -10.16 4.08
CA LEU A 5 -6.89 -11.17 3.28
C LEU A 5 -5.72 -11.77 4.07
N GLY A 6 -5.89 -13.00 4.56
CA GLY A 6 -4.94 -13.59 5.52
C GLY A 6 -4.80 -12.70 6.76
N ASN A 7 -3.56 -12.32 7.09
CA ASN A 7 -3.28 -11.41 8.21
C ASN A 7 -3.45 -9.91 7.89
N LEU A 8 -3.63 -9.55 6.62
CA LEU A 8 -3.75 -8.17 6.16
C LEU A 8 -5.17 -7.63 6.39
N ASN A 9 -5.27 -6.53 7.14
CA ASN A 9 -6.47 -5.70 7.21
C ASN A 9 -6.23 -4.43 6.40
N LEU A 10 -6.90 -4.29 5.27
CA LEU A 10 -6.67 -3.22 4.30
C LEU A 10 -7.92 -2.34 4.18
N ASN A 11 -7.77 -1.06 4.52
CA ASN A 11 -8.85 -0.07 4.49
C ASN A 11 -8.63 0.94 3.36
N LEU A 12 -9.39 0.79 2.29
CA LEU A 12 -9.20 1.46 0.99
C LEU A 12 -10.34 2.40 0.64
N ASP A 13 -10.01 3.51 -0.01
CA ASP A 13 -10.99 4.36 -0.72
C ASP A 13 -10.91 4.20 -2.25
N PHE A 14 -10.21 3.17 -2.71
CA PHE A 14 -9.88 2.92 -4.11
C PHE A 14 -10.32 1.52 -4.51
N ASP A 15 -10.56 1.33 -5.80
CA ASP A 15 -10.78 0.01 -6.38
C ASP A 15 -9.46 -0.78 -6.37
N TYR A 16 -9.59 -2.08 -6.11
CA TYR A 16 -8.46 -3.01 -6.14
C TYR A 16 -8.79 -4.23 -6.99
N ARG A 17 -7.75 -4.93 -7.44
CA ARG A 17 -7.84 -6.22 -8.13
C ARG A 17 -6.75 -7.16 -7.62
N ILE A 18 -7.09 -8.42 -7.40
CA ILE A 18 -6.09 -9.47 -7.19
C ILE A 18 -5.55 -9.85 -8.58
N ILE A 19 -4.26 -9.63 -8.82
CA ILE A 19 -3.61 -9.85 -10.12
C ILE A 19 -2.78 -11.14 -10.15
N ARG A 20 -2.46 -11.69 -8.97
CA ARG A 20 -1.81 -12.99 -8.80
C ARG A 20 -2.23 -13.58 -7.45
N GLU A 21 -2.55 -14.87 -7.46
CA GLU A 21 -2.81 -15.66 -6.25
C GLU A 21 -2.29 -17.08 -6.48
N GLU A 22 -1.18 -17.41 -5.82
CA GLU A 22 -0.49 -18.71 -5.94
C GLU A 22 -0.22 -19.24 -4.53
N ASN A 23 -0.96 -20.27 -4.14
CA ASN A 23 -0.95 -20.79 -2.77
C ASN A 23 -1.29 -19.67 -1.76
N ASP A 24 -0.31 -19.30 -0.94
CA ASP A 24 -0.42 -18.26 0.08
C ASP A 24 0.10 -16.90 -0.40
N ASP A 25 0.75 -16.81 -1.56
CA ASP A 25 1.25 -15.56 -2.12
C ASP A 25 0.15 -14.84 -2.92
N VAL A 26 0.00 -13.54 -2.66
CA VAL A 26 -1.00 -12.68 -3.30
C VAL A 26 -0.40 -11.35 -3.71
N ASP A 27 -0.72 -10.91 -4.93
CA ASP A 27 -0.45 -9.56 -5.42
C ASP A 27 -1.78 -8.79 -5.61
N ILE A 28 -1.92 -7.66 -4.92
CA ILE A 28 -3.07 -6.76 -5.01
C ILE A 28 -2.66 -5.51 -5.78
N PHE A 29 -3.33 -5.24 -6.90
CA PHE A 29 -3.19 -4.01 -7.66
C PHE A 29 -4.22 -2.97 -7.18
N ILE A 30 -3.76 -1.75 -6.91
CA ILE A 30 -4.60 -0.62 -6.48
C ILE A 30 -4.31 0.56 -7.40
N ASP A 31 -5.34 0.98 -8.14
CA ASP A 31 -5.24 2.15 -9.01
C ASP A 31 -5.46 3.41 -8.18
N ILE A 32 -4.48 4.33 -8.17
CA ILE A 32 -4.62 5.63 -7.49
C ILE A 32 -4.64 6.84 -8.44
N ASN A 33 -4.59 6.59 -9.75
CA ASN A 33 -4.76 7.53 -10.85
C ASN A 33 -3.83 8.76 -10.84
N TYR A 34 -2.52 8.53 -10.93
CA TYR A 34 -1.49 9.59 -11.04
C TYR A 34 -1.52 10.61 -9.89
N ARG A 35 -1.85 10.16 -8.69
CA ARG A 35 -1.94 11.02 -7.51
C ARG A 35 -0.64 11.05 -6.72
N SER A 36 -0.44 12.14 -5.98
CA SER A 36 0.64 12.24 -5.01
C SER A 36 0.36 11.28 -3.85
N LEU A 37 1.31 10.41 -3.55
CA LEU A 37 1.25 9.48 -2.42
C LEU A 37 2.09 10.02 -1.26
N ASP A 38 1.43 10.34 -0.15
CA ASP A 38 2.10 10.61 1.12
C ASP A 38 2.12 9.32 1.94
N ILE A 39 3.32 8.84 2.25
CA ILE A 39 3.52 7.82 3.25
C ILE A 39 3.74 8.53 4.59
N ASP A 40 2.81 8.32 5.51
CA ASP A 40 2.95 8.76 6.89
C ASP A 40 4.00 7.89 7.58
N THR A 41 5.03 8.54 8.12
CA THR A 41 6.13 7.85 8.81
C THR A 41 6.00 7.91 10.32
N ASP A 42 4.93 8.53 10.85
CA ASP A 42 4.68 8.74 12.29
C ASP A 42 5.89 9.33 13.04
N GLY A 43 6.73 10.10 12.33
CA GLY A 43 8.03 10.55 12.82
C GLY A 43 9.03 9.40 13.04
N SER A 44 9.96 9.22 12.12
CA SER A 44 11.12 8.34 12.33
C SER A 44 12.37 9.16 12.61
N ASN A 45 13.44 8.53 13.12
CA ASN A 45 14.74 9.20 13.29
C ASN A 45 15.31 9.78 11.98
N LEU A 46 14.79 9.35 10.83
CA LEU A 46 15.21 9.80 9.51
C LEU A 46 14.21 10.77 8.85
N PHE A 47 12.90 10.60 9.12
CA PHE A 47 11.83 11.35 8.47
C PHE A 47 10.97 12.09 9.50
N ASN A 48 10.78 13.39 9.31
CA ASN A 48 10.01 14.21 10.26
C ASN A 48 8.53 13.79 10.34
N SER A 49 7.84 13.70 9.20
CA SER A 49 6.40 13.39 9.19
C SER A 49 5.97 12.49 8.04
N ARG A 50 6.55 12.66 6.84
CA ARG A 50 6.16 11.89 5.66
C ARG A 50 7.28 11.74 4.66
N ILE A 51 7.13 10.75 3.80
CA ILE A 51 7.79 10.66 2.49
C ILE A 51 6.70 10.87 1.44
N GLN A 52 6.97 11.69 0.42
CA GLN A 52 6.01 11.95 -0.65
C GLN A 52 6.55 11.47 -2.00
N PHE A 53 5.71 10.74 -2.74
CA PHE A 53 5.96 10.33 -4.12
C PHE A 53 4.95 11.01 -5.05
N PRO A 54 5.38 11.94 -5.91
CA PRO A 54 4.47 12.61 -6.84
C PRO A 54 4.09 11.68 -8.01
N PHE A 55 2.90 11.90 -8.57
CA PHE A 55 2.41 11.24 -9.81
C PHE A 55 2.49 9.70 -9.80
N VAL A 56 2.10 9.06 -8.71
CA VAL A 56 2.03 7.59 -8.64
C VAL A 56 0.78 7.11 -9.37
N ARG A 57 0.95 6.24 -10.36
CA ARG A 57 -0.18 5.67 -11.13
C ARG A 57 -0.98 4.70 -10.28
N ALA A 58 -0.28 3.77 -9.65
CA ALA A 58 -0.85 2.61 -8.98
C ALA A 58 0.13 2.01 -7.96
N LEU A 59 -0.40 1.12 -7.13
CA LEU A 59 0.34 0.36 -6.13
C LEU A 59 0.18 -1.13 -6.41
N ILE A 60 1.23 -1.92 -6.14
CA ILE A 60 1.11 -3.37 -5.97
C ILE A 60 1.49 -3.70 -4.54
N LEU A 61 0.58 -4.37 -3.83
CA LEU A 61 0.87 -4.98 -2.53
C LEU A 61 1.17 -6.45 -2.76
N ARG A 62 2.42 -6.85 -2.52
CA ARG A 62 2.86 -8.24 -2.60
C ARG A 62 3.01 -8.79 -1.20
N LEU A 63 2.25 -9.84 -0.87
CA LEU A 63 2.22 -10.43 0.46
C LEU A 63 2.07 -11.95 0.41
N ASN A 64 2.43 -12.59 1.53
CA ASN A 64 2.03 -13.95 1.82
C ASN A 64 0.98 -13.93 2.94
N LYS A 65 -0.13 -14.66 2.78
CA LYS A 65 -1.26 -14.70 3.72
C LYS A 65 -0.88 -15.11 5.14
N ASN A 66 0.21 -15.86 5.30
CA ASN A 66 0.68 -16.38 6.58
C ASN A 66 1.69 -15.45 7.29
N ASN A 67 2.18 -14.41 6.60
CA ASN A 67 3.16 -13.47 7.15
C ASN A 67 2.49 -12.16 7.58
N GLN A 68 3.25 -11.28 8.24
CA GLN A 68 2.82 -9.94 8.64
C GLN A 68 3.69 -8.83 8.02
N CYS A 69 4.42 -9.17 6.96
CA CYS A 69 5.20 -8.23 6.16
C CYS A 69 4.76 -8.31 4.70
N MET A 70 4.74 -7.17 4.02
CA MET A 70 4.47 -7.07 2.58
C MET A 70 5.45 -6.12 1.93
N THR A 71 5.63 -6.26 0.62
CA THR A 71 6.30 -5.27 -0.20
C THR A 71 5.26 -4.42 -0.92
N ILE A 72 5.41 -3.10 -0.84
CA ILE A 72 4.62 -2.15 -1.62
C ILE A 72 5.48 -1.68 -2.79
N HIS A 73 4.98 -1.87 -4.02
CA HIS A 73 5.59 -1.35 -5.24
C HIS A 73 4.80 -0.11 -5.70
N LEU A 74 5.51 0.99 -5.98
CA LEU A 74 4.94 2.19 -6.57
C LEU A 74 5.18 2.18 -8.08
N LEU A 75 4.10 2.25 -8.85
CA LEU A 75 4.15 2.19 -10.31
C LEU A 75 4.06 3.58 -10.95
N ARG A 76 4.86 3.80 -11.99
CA ARG A 76 4.78 5.02 -12.81
C ARG A 76 3.66 4.93 -13.83
N ASP A 77 3.35 3.73 -14.32
CA ASP A 77 2.31 3.44 -15.30
C ASP A 77 1.56 2.14 -14.91
N ILE A 78 0.65 1.66 -15.77
CA ILE A 78 -0.14 0.45 -15.46
C ILE A 78 0.67 -0.86 -15.60
N ASP A 79 1.83 -0.78 -16.25
CA ASP A 79 2.72 -1.93 -16.43
C ASP A 79 3.37 -2.32 -15.09
N LEU A 80 3.37 -3.62 -14.77
CA LEU A 80 3.98 -4.18 -13.56
C LEU A 80 5.49 -3.89 -13.51
N PHE A 81 6.16 -3.80 -14.65
CA PHE A 81 7.59 -3.48 -14.74
C PHE A 81 7.89 -1.98 -14.56
N SER A 82 6.86 -1.13 -14.45
CA SER A 82 7.03 0.32 -14.24
C SER A 82 7.28 0.72 -12.78
N ALA A 83 7.56 -0.26 -11.91
CA ALA A 83 7.87 -0.01 -10.51
C ALA A 83 9.14 0.85 -10.38
N PHE A 84 9.03 1.99 -9.70
CA PHE A 84 10.14 2.94 -9.56
C PHE A 84 10.60 3.12 -8.10
N ALA A 85 9.80 2.67 -7.14
CA ALA A 85 10.15 2.63 -5.72
C ALA A 85 9.44 1.45 -5.07
N ASN A 86 10.15 0.76 -4.16
CA ASN A 86 9.60 -0.37 -3.42
C ASN A 86 10.06 -0.26 -1.97
N PHE A 87 9.21 -0.68 -1.03
CA PHE A 87 9.56 -0.74 0.38
C PHE A 87 8.77 -1.83 1.08
N GLU A 88 9.34 -2.34 2.17
CA GLU A 88 8.71 -3.36 3.00
C GLU A 88 7.95 -2.72 4.16
N VAL A 89 6.81 -3.29 4.48
CA VAL A 89 5.93 -2.82 5.55
C VAL A 89 5.55 -4.00 6.44
N ASP A 90 5.97 -3.92 7.70
CA ASP A 90 5.42 -4.74 8.77
C ASP A 90 4.05 -4.19 9.18
N TYR A 91 3.01 -5.02 9.07
CA TYR A 91 1.63 -4.71 9.43
C TYR A 91 1.10 -5.56 10.59
N THR A 92 1.99 -6.11 11.42
CA THR A 92 1.66 -6.77 12.69
C THR A 92 0.70 -5.90 13.50
N ASP A 93 -0.39 -6.53 13.95
CA ASP A 93 -1.47 -5.92 14.75
C ASP A 93 -2.03 -4.61 14.21
N SER A 94 -2.02 -4.45 12.88
CA SER A 94 -2.38 -3.17 12.26
C SER A 94 -3.30 -3.26 11.06
N ILE A 95 -3.98 -2.15 10.83
CA ILE A 95 -4.78 -1.87 9.64
C ILE A 95 -3.96 -0.95 8.76
N ILE A 96 -3.74 -1.36 7.51
CA ILE A 96 -3.15 -0.51 6.48
C ILE A 96 -4.25 0.35 5.88
N ASN A 97 -4.08 1.66 5.91
CA ASN A 97 -5.01 2.61 5.33
C ASN A 97 -4.41 3.21 4.06
N ILE A 98 -5.16 3.15 2.97
CA ILE A 98 -4.85 3.84 1.71
C ILE A 98 -6.06 4.71 1.38
N LYS A 99 -5.95 5.99 1.72
CA LYS A 99 -7.08 6.92 1.82
C LYS A 99 -6.98 8.06 0.85
N ASN A 100 -8.12 8.40 0.27
CA ASN A 100 -8.23 9.56 -0.60
C ASN A 100 -8.36 10.81 0.27
N GLN A 101 -7.43 11.76 0.12
CA GLN A 101 -7.49 13.05 0.78
C GLN A 101 -7.34 14.16 -0.27
N ASN A 102 -8.45 14.49 -0.93
CA ASN A 102 -8.54 15.48 -2.00
C ASN A 102 -7.54 15.16 -3.14
N GLU A 103 -6.49 15.97 -3.27
CA GLU A 103 -5.49 15.90 -4.34
C GLU A 103 -4.38 14.87 -4.08
N LYS A 104 -4.42 14.18 -2.95
CA LYS A 104 -3.39 13.22 -2.55
C LYS A 104 -3.97 11.95 -1.96
N VAL A 105 -3.13 10.93 -1.89
CA VAL A 105 -3.39 9.66 -1.24
C VAL A 105 -2.53 9.57 0.00
N ILE A 106 -3.14 9.20 1.12
CA ILE A 106 -2.41 8.92 2.36
C ILE A 106 -2.28 7.42 2.53
N LEU A 107 -1.04 6.97 2.72
CA LEU A 107 -0.73 5.63 3.19
C LEU A 107 -0.24 5.71 4.63
N ASN A 108 -0.97 5.06 5.54
CA ASN A 108 -0.55 4.98 6.95
C ASN A 108 -0.95 3.64 7.58
N LYS A 109 -0.40 3.42 8.78
CA LYS A 109 -0.69 2.27 9.64
C LYS A 109 -1.50 2.75 10.85
N SER A 110 -2.50 1.98 11.25
CA SER A 110 -3.29 2.22 12.47
C SER A 110 -3.48 0.93 13.26
N ILE A 111 -3.66 1.03 14.58
CA ILE A 111 -3.77 -0.14 15.48
C ILE A 111 -5.07 -0.92 15.20
N LYS A 112 -5.00 -2.25 15.14
CA LYS A 112 -6.18 -3.13 15.20
C LYS A 112 -6.79 -3.00 16.60
N LYS A 113 -7.98 -2.41 16.70
CA LYS A 113 -8.76 -2.43 17.96
C LYS A 113 -9.29 -3.82 18.27
#